data_AF-A0A975B868-F1
#
_entry.id   AF-A0A975B868-F1
#
_cell.length_a   1.000
_cell.length_b   1.000
_cell.length_c   1.000
_cell.angle_alpha   90.00
_cell.angle_beta   90.00
_cell.angle_gamma   90.00
#
_symmetry.space_group_name_H-M   'P 1'
#
loop_
_entity.id
_entity.type
_entity.pdbx_description
1 polymer ?
#
loop_
_entity_poly.entity_id
_entity_poly.type
_entity_poly.pdbx_seq_one_letter_code
_entity_poly.pdbx_strand_id
1 'polypeptide(L)' 'MQAIEFESKSYKGVIEIPIIHKDWYDRAVKVILLRKTESEISDEDTDKLELMRFFDRFNADLTGYQFDRDDANER' A
#
# COMPACT_ATOMS: atom_id res chain seq x y z
N MET A 1 17.56 -25.41 0.38
CA MET A 1 17.06 -24.78 1.62
C MET A 1 15.57 -25.05 1.70
N GLN A 2 15.06 -25.53 2.83
CA GLN A 2 13.63 -25.81 3.02
C GLN A 2 13.03 -24.69 3.88
N ALA A 3 11.85 -24.21 3.52
CA ALA A 3 11.11 -23.18 4.25
C ALA A 3 9.63 -23.58 4.33
N ILE A 4 8.97 -23.11 5.38
CA ILE A 4 7.52 -23.25 5.58
C ILE A 4 6.92 -21.84 5.66
N GLU A 5 5.75 -21.68 5.06
CA GLU A 5 5.00 -20.43 5.09
C GLU A 5 3.64 -20.71 5.72
N PHE A 6 3.28 -19.91 6.72
CA PHE A 6 1.99 -20.01 7.39
C PHE A 6 1.56 -18.64 7.92
N GLU A 7 0.25 -18.43 7.98
CA GLU A 7 -0.33 -17.27 8.64
C GLU A 7 -0.68 -17.63 10.09
N SER A 8 -0.29 -16.78 11.04
CA SER A 8 -0.63 -16.94 12.44
C SER A 8 -0.74 -15.57 13.11
N LYS A 9 -1.66 -15.43 14.07
CA LYS A 9 -1.77 -14.21 14.87
C LYS A 9 -0.69 -14.24 15.93
N SER A 10 0.08 -13.16 16.05
CA SER A 10 0.96 -13.01 17.20
C SER A 10 0.14 -12.70 18.45
N TYR A 11 0.43 -13.37 19.55
CA TYR A 11 -0.14 -13.08 20.87
C TYR A 11 0.98 -12.77 21.84
N LYS A 12 1.01 -11.55 22.38
CA LYS A 12 2.08 -11.07 23.29
C LYS A 12 3.49 -11.26 22.72
N GLY A 13 3.66 -11.07 21.41
CA GLY A 13 4.95 -11.24 20.73
C GLY A 13 5.36 -12.69 20.46
N VAL A 14 4.50 -13.67 20.80
CA VAL A 14 4.70 -15.08 20.49
C VAL A 14 3.92 -15.44 19.22
N ILE A 15 4.58 -16.12 18.28
CA ILE A 15 3.96 -16.70 17.10
C ILE A 15 4.03 -18.21 17.24
N GLU A 16 2.87 -18.84 17.33
CA GLU A 16 2.78 -20.29 17.41
C GLU A 16 2.91 -20.89 16.02
N ILE A 17 3.85 -21.84 15.89
CA ILE A 17 4.01 -22.63 14.67
C ILE A 17 2.90 -23.70 14.66
N PRO A 18 2.09 -23.79 13.59
CA PRO A 18 1.03 -24.78 13.48
C PRO A 18 1.52 -26.20 13.71
N ILE A 19 0.67 -27.03 14.34
CA ILE A 19 0.97 -28.43 14.69
C ILE A 19 1.36 -29.29 13.47
N ILE A 20 0.94 -28.90 12.27
CA ILE A 20 1.29 -29.57 11.01
C ILE A 20 2.80 -29.51 10.74
N HIS A 21 3.50 -28.52 11.32
CA HIS A 21 4.93 -28.28 11.18
C HIS A 21 5.72 -28.59 12.47
N LYS A 22 5.24 -29.54 13.28
CA LYS A 22 5.88 -29.98 14.54
C LYS A 22 7.33 -30.43 14.37
N ASP A 23 7.71 -30.89 13.20
CA ASP A 23 9.07 -31.31 12.84
C ASP A 23 10.13 -30.18 12.94
N TRP A 24 9.69 -28.93 13.10
CA TRP A 24 10.54 -27.74 13.19
C TRP A 24 10.81 -27.24 14.62
N TYR A 25 10.13 -27.77 15.65
CA TYR A 25 10.18 -27.20 17.01
C TYR A 25 11.58 -27.23 17.65
N ASP A 26 12.36 -28.28 17.40
CA ASP A 26 13.67 -28.50 18.01
C ASP A 26 14.84 -28.17 17.07
N ARG A 27 14.60 -27.33 16.06
CA ARG A 27 15.61 -26.96 15.05
C ARG A 27 15.99 -25.49 15.18
N ALA A 28 17.26 -25.18 14.91
CA ALA A 28 17.68 -23.82 14.70
C ALA A 28 17.09 -23.31 13.37
N VAL A 29 16.23 -22.30 13.43
CA VAL A 29 15.50 -21.78 12.27
C VAL A 29 15.70 -20.27 12.13
N LYS A 30 15.64 -19.78 10.89
CA LYS A 30 15.57 -18.35 10.61
C LYS A 30 14.11 -18.00 10.30
N VAL A 31 13.57 -16.99 10.98
CA VAL A 31 12.18 -16.54 10.82
C VAL A 31 12.15 -15.26 10.00
N ILE A 32 11.24 -15.19 9.03
CA ILE A 32 10.94 -13.98 8.25
C ILE A 32 9.49 -13.62 8.56
N LEU A 33 9.25 -12.43 9.09
CA LEU A 33 7.91 -11.94 9.39
C LEU A 33 7.45 -11.01 8.28
N LEU A 34 6.41 -11.41 7.57
CA LEU A 34 5.73 -10.57 6.58
C LEU A 34 4.49 -10.00 7.24
N ARG A 35 4.45 -8.68 7.42
CA ARG A 35 3.22 -7.99 7.82
C ARG A 35 2.34 -7.91 6.57
N LYS A 36 1.14 -8.47 6.63
CA LYS A 36 0.09 -8.10 5.70
C LYS A 36 -0.24 -6.65 6.03
N THR A 37 0.32 -5.72 5.26
CA THR A 37 -0.34 -4.45 5.06
C THR A 37 -1.68 -4.82 4.45
N GLU A 38 -2.73 -4.90 5.29
CA GLU A 38 -4.00 -4.34 4.83
C GLU A 38 -3.61 -3.06 4.15
N SER A 39 -3.98 -2.86 2.88
CA SER A 39 -3.77 -1.58 2.24
C SER A 39 -4.34 -0.55 3.20
N GLU A 40 -3.47 0.02 4.02
CA GLU A 40 -3.60 1.36 4.53
C GLU A 40 -3.86 2.08 3.23
N ILE A 41 -5.13 2.46 3.03
CA ILE A 41 -5.51 3.42 2.01
C ILE A 41 -4.50 4.52 2.29
N SER A 42 -3.43 4.57 1.50
CA SER A 42 -2.37 5.50 1.77
C SER A 42 -3.02 6.87 1.70
N ASP A 43 -2.51 7.84 2.46
CA ASP A 43 -3.01 9.22 2.29
C ASP A 43 -2.97 9.62 0.79
N GLU A 44 -2.06 9.05 -0.01
CA GLU A 44 -2.06 9.13 -1.48
C GLU A 44 -3.33 8.58 -2.18
N ASP A 45 -3.90 7.46 -1.74
CA ASP A 45 -5.15 6.93 -2.33
C ASP A 45 -6.36 7.79 -1.93
N THR A 46 -6.32 8.40 -0.74
CA THR A 46 -7.34 9.36 -0.28
C THR A 46 -7.25 10.66 -1.07
N ASP A 47 -6.04 11.20 -1.26
CA ASP A 47 -5.75 12.37 -2.08
C ASP A 47 -6.17 12.16 -3.54
N LYS A 48 -5.93 10.96 -4.08
CA LYS A 48 -6.33 10.62 -5.45
C LYS A 48 -7.84 10.54 -5.63
N LEU A 49 -8.55 10.00 -4.64
CA LEU A 49 -10.02 9.98 -4.62
C LEU A 49 -10.60 11.40 -4.48
N GLU A 50 -9.97 12.27 -3.69
CA GLU A 50 -10.36 13.67 -3.57
C GLU A 50 -10.09 14.45 -4.87
N LEU A 51 -8.94 14.24 -5.51
CA LEU A 51 -8.62 14.80 -6.83
C LEU A 51 -9.65 14.38 -7.89
N MET A 52 -10.00 13.10 -7.95
CA MET A 52 -11.01 12.61 -8.90
C MET A 52 -12.36 13.28 -8.66
N ARG A 53 -12.80 13.41 -7.40
CA ARG A 53 -14.03 14.12 -7.05
C ARG A 53 -13.99 15.61 -7.39
N PHE A 54 -12.83 16.24 -7.29
CA PHE A 54 -12.64 17.62 -7.72
C PHE A 54 -12.85 17.74 -9.23
N PHE A 55 -12.18 16.91 -10.05
CA PHE A 55 -12.32 16.96 -11.51
C PHE A 55 -13.71 16.57 -12.01
N ASP A 56 -14.38 15.61 -11.37
CA ASP A 56 -15.77 15.25 -11.70
C ASP A 56 -16.76 16.40 -11.46
N ARG A 57 -16.46 17.25 -10.48
CA ARG A 57 -17.26 18.45 -10.16
C ARG A 57 -16.77 19.71 -10.89
N PHE A 58 -15.53 19.70 -11.36
CA PHE A 58 -14.92 20.83 -12.04
C PHE A 58 -15.44 20.90 -13.47
N ASN A 59 -16.52 21.65 -13.64
CA ASN A 59 -17.10 21.95 -14.94
C ASN A 59 -16.73 23.39 -15.31
N ALA A 60 -15.45 23.63 -15.60
CA ALA A 60 -15.00 24.92 -16.11
C ALA A 60 -15.16 24.92 -17.64
N ASP A 61 -15.95 25.85 -18.13
CA ASP A 61 -16.02 26.14 -19.55
C ASP A 61 -14.76 26.92 -19.96
N LEU A 62 -13.83 26.19 -20.59
CA LEU A 62 -12.57 26.75 -21.12
C LEU A 62 -12.70 27.11 -22.61
N THR A 63 -13.92 27.12 -23.17
CA THR A 63 -14.09 27.56 -24.55
C THR A 63 -13.72 29.05 -24.67
N GLY A 64 -12.67 29.31 -25.46
CA GLY A 64 -12.10 30.65 -25.62
C GLY A 64 -10.85 30.94 -24.77
N TYR A 65 -10.41 30.01 -23.92
CA TYR A 65 -9.12 30.14 -23.24
C TYR A 65 -7.99 29.72 -24.19
N GLN A 66 -7.23 30.68 -24.69
CA GLN A 66 -6.03 30.43 -25.47
C GLN A 66 -4.82 30.60 -24.57
N PHE A 67 -4.14 29.51 -24.26
CA PHE A 67 -2.91 29.55 -23.48
C PHE A 67 -1.80 30.17 -24.34
N ASP A 68 -1.40 31.40 -23.99
CA ASP A 68 -0.26 32.06 -24.61
C ASP A 68 1.03 31.51 -24.00
N ARG A 69 1.70 30.64 -24.76
CA ARG A 69 2.94 29.99 -24.33
C ARG A 69 4.12 30.95 -24.33
N ASP A 70 4.05 32.02 -25.12
CA ASP A 70 5.17 32.94 -25.28
C ASP A 70 5.21 33.91 -24.09
N ASP A 71 4.07 34.47 -23.66
CA ASP A 71 3.96 35.30 -22.44
C ASP A 71 4.34 34.54 -21.15
N ALA A 72 4.04 33.23 -21.09
CA ALA A 72 4.35 32.39 -19.94
C ALA A 72 5.85 32.04 -19.81
N ASN A 73 6.60 32.01 -20.91
CA ASN A 73 8.03 31.69 -20.92
C ASN A 73 8.93 32.92 -20.74
N GLU A 74 8.37 34.13 -20.76
CA GLU A 74 9.09 35.40 -20.56
C GLU A 74 9.24 35.79 -19.06
N ARG A 75 8.81 34.92 -18.12
CA ARG A 75 8.94 35.12 -16.67
C ARG A 75 10.05 34.29 -16.02
#